data_AF-A0A8H3SPC0-F1
#
_entry.id   AF-A0A8H3SPC0-F1
#
_cell.length_a   1.000
_cell.length_b   1.000
_cell.length_c   1.000
_cell.angle_alpha   90.00
_cell.angle_beta   90.00
_cell.angle_gamma   90.00
#
_symmetry.space_group_name_H-M   'P 1'
#
loop_
_entity.id
_entity.type
_entity.pdbx_description
1 polymer ?
#
loop_
_entity_poly.entity_id
_entity_poly.type
_entity_poly.pdbx_seq_one_letter_code
_entity_poly.pdbx_strand_id
1 'polypeptide(L)'
;MIPPCDPVILDNNPQFKRLYTHLTTTLLNPDGSTRAQDAQPARQAVVEEVKACRIRDAKKQIKKQTLRRLAFDPDSGVPDDCRDPIAIITLYLETSPELLQLDDDSHDAATDAQVLLAPDIDDFYSNLPLLATPLSKVLSTTLNDLRTIANAGSSDSAGPGSTSTPNEPPRTTRARNRQAMLRSVAQVPLASQLEDRIRSLRHIQLTELPAARTRMAATAAEVLATRAAVLERTVMLLERAKHGAMARAAKAKADHLLAVAQGIEGKLNLTKLDILATIHTPEVVDALQRYYQHLQNTRERLEERRATALEELKDYENNIDGAVRGPMKELARQYGSLIQEVEDVRMEIERLHV
;
A
#
# COMPACT_ATOMS: atom_id res chain seq x y z
N MET A 1 9.71 -33.09 -31.63
CA MET A 1 10.37 -31.80 -31.89
C MET A 1 11.84 -31.91 -31.53
N ILE A 2 12.73 -31.66 -32.50
CA ILE A 2 14.17 -31.60 -32.23
C ILE A 2 14.43 -30.27 -31.50
N PRO A 3 14.96 -30.27 -30.26
CA PRO A 3 15.20 -29.04 -29.54
C PRO A 3 16.23 -28.18 -30.30
N PRO A 4 16.00 -26.86 -30.44
CA PRO A 4 16.95 -25.99 -31.10
C PRO A 4 18.29 -25.98 -30.35
N CYS A 5 19.37 -26.36 -31.03
CA CYS A 5 20.71 -26.31 -30.46
C CYS A 5 21.22 -24.86 -30.37
N ASP A 6 21.95 -24.57 -29.30
CA ASP A 6 22.61 -23.28 -29.09
C ASP A 6 23.63 -23.00 -30.22
N PRO A 7 23.56 -21.84 -30.89
CA PRO A 7 24.49 -21.49 -31.96
C PRO A 7 25.96 -21.56 -31.53
N VAL A 8 26.28 -21.31 -30.25
CA VAL A 8 27.65 -21.38 -29.73
C VAL A 8 28.22 -22.80 -29.80
N ILE A 9 27.38 -23.82 -29.57
CA ILE A 9 27.79 -25.23 -29.65
C ILE A 9 27.99 -25.66 -31.10
N LEU A 10 27.16 -25.15 -32.01
CA LEU A 10 27.29 -25.41 -33.44
C LEU A 10 28.56 -24.77 -34.02
N ASP A 11 28.95 -23.59 -33.56
CA ASP A 11 30.15 -22.91 -34.04
C ASP A 11 31.44 -23.51 -33.44
N ASN A 12 31.39 -24.01 -32.20
CA ASN A 12 32.50 -24.69 -31.55
C ASN A 12 32.78 -26.10 -32.11
N ASN A 13 31.79 -26.77 -32.72
CA ASN A 13 31.95 -28.10 -33.29
C ASN A 13 31.42 -28.18 -34.74
N PRO A 14 32.27 -27.94 -35.75
CA PRO A 14 31.84 -27.90 -37.15
C PRO A 14 31.41 -29.26 -37.70
N GLN A 15 31.92 -30.37 -37.15
CA GLN A 15 31.48 -31.72 -37.54
C GLN A 15 30.07 -32.00 -37.03
N PHE A 16 29.78 -31.63 -35.78
CA PHE A 16 28.43 -31.71 -35.22
C PHE A 16 27.45 -30.79 -35.96
N LYS A 17 27.87 -29.57 -36.34
CA LYS A 17 27.07 -28.67 -37.20
C LYS A 17 26.69 -29.31 -38.53
N ARG A 18 27.63 -29.97 -39.22
CA ARG A 18 27.34 -30.71 -40.47
C ARG A 18 26.37 -31.86 -40.25
N LEU A 19 26.55 -32.64 -39.18
CA LEU A 19 25.64 -33.75 -38.87
C LEU A 19 24.25 -33.25 -38.48
N TYR A 20 24.15 -32.22 -37.64
CA TYR A 20 22.89 -31.62 -37.21
C TYR A 20 22.14 -31.00 -38.39
N THR A 21 22.82 -30.24 -39.24
CA THR A 21 22.24 -29.70 -40.48
C THR A 21 21.79 -30.82 -41.43
N HIS A 22 22.60 -31.86 -41.62
CA HIS A 22 22.22 -33.01 -42.45
C HIS A 22 20.97 -33.73 -41.88
N LEU A 23 20.95 -34.02 -40.58
CA LEU A 23 19.81 -34.66 -39.91
C LEU A 23 18.53 -33.82 -40.02
N THR A 24 18.61 -32.52 -39.76
CA THR A 24 17.44 -31.62 -39.75
C THR A 24 16.94 -31.25 -41.15
N THR A 25 17.82 -31.22 -42.16
CA THR A 25 17.44 -30.83 -43.53
C THR A 25 17.09 -32.01 -44.42
N THR A 26 17.84 -33.12 -44.34
CA THR A 26 17.71 -34.24 -45.30
C THR A 26 16.97 -35.45 -44.74
N LEU A 27 17.15 -35.78 -43.46
CA LEU A 27 16.66 -37.05 -42.91
C LEU A 27 15.40 -36.90 -42.05
N LEU A 28 15.29 -35.83 -41.27
CA LEU A 28 14.22 -35.65 -40.29
C LEU A 28 13.30 -34.47 -40.64
N ASN A 29 12.05 -34.60 -40.24
CA ASN A 29 11.08 -33.51 -40.19
C ASN A 29 11.24 -32.72 -38.88
N PRO A 30 10.67 -31.49 -38.78
CA PRO A 30 10.68 -30.70 -37.55
C PRO A 30 10.13 -31.45 -36.32
N ASP A 31 9.25 -32.43 -36.55
CA ASP A 31 8.66 -33.26 -35.49
C ASP A 31 9.57 -34.41 -35.03
N GLY A 32 10.61 -34.73 -35.80
CA GLY A 32 11.56 -35.83 -35.52
C GLY A 32 11.24 -37.14 -36.25
N SER A 33 10.23 -37.17 -37.13
CA SER A 33 9.96 -38.31 -38.02
C SER A 33 10.95 -38.34 -39.19
N THR A 34 11.19 -39.51 -39.78
CA THR A 34 12.10 -39.65 -40.93
C THR A 34 11.38 -39.39 -42.25
N ARG A 35 11.97 -38.52 -43.08
CA ARG A 35 11.44 -38.13 -44.40
C ARG A 35 11.34 -39.31 -45.37
N ALA A 36 12.27 -40.26 -45.29
CA ALA A 36 12.28 -41.45 -46.14
C ALA A 36 11.07 -42.37 -45.90
N GLN A 37 10.56 -42.41 -44.66
CA GLN A 37 9.40 -43.22 -44.32
C GLN A 37 8.09 -42.53 -44.72
N ASP A 38 8.05 -41.19 -44.68
CA ASP A 38 6.87 -40.42 -45.10
C ASP A 38 6.63 -40.46 -46.62
N ALA A 39 7.66 -40.77 -47.42
CA ALA A 39 7.54 -40.95 -48.86
C ALA A 39 6.96 -42.32 -49.27
N GLN A 40 6.80 -43.25 -48.33
CA GLN A 40 6.27 -44.59 -48.63
C GLN A 40 4.74 -44.54 -48.78
N PRO A 41 4.18 -44.96 -49.93
CA PRO A 41 2.74 -44.85 -50.18
C PRO A 41 1.90 -45.69 -49.21
N ALA A 42 2.40 -46.86 -48.78
CA ALA A 42 1.75 -47.71 -47.79
C ALA A 42 1.60 -47.01 -46.43
N ARG A 43 2.60 -46.22 -46.02
CA ARG A 43 2.56 -45.48 -44.75
C ARG A 43 1.66 -44.24 -44.85
N GLN A 44 1.66 -43.56 -46.00
CA GLN A 44 0.71 -42.47 -46.24
C GLN A 44 -0.74 -42.96 -46.14
N ALA A 45 -1.05 -44.12 -46.70
CA ALA A 45 -2.37 -44.74 -46.57
C ALA A 45 -2.74 -45.00 -45.10
N VAL A 46 -1.83 -45.57 -44.30
CA VAL A 46 -2.04 -45.79 -42.87
C VAL A 46 -2.21 -44.47 -42.11
N VAL A 47 -1.45 -43.43 -42.44
CA VAL A 47 -1.58 -42.11 -41.81
C VAL A 47 -2.94 -41.48 -42.11
N GLU A 48 -3.41 -41.56 -43.35
CA GLU A 48 -4.76 -41.09 -43.71
C GLU A 48 -5.86 -41.91 -43.02
N GLU A 49 -5.68 -43.23 -42.91
CA GLU A 49 -6.61 -44.08 -42.16
C GLU A 49 -6.64 -43.73 -40.66
N VAL A 50 -5.48 -43.53 -40.05
CA VAL A 50 -5.37 -43.09 -38.65
C VAL A 50 -5.98 -41.70 -38.46
N LYS A 51 -5.78 -40.77 -39.40
CA LYS A 51 -6.47 -39.46 -39.38
C LYS A 51 -7.97 -39.64 -39.46
N ALA A 52 -8.46 -40.51 -40.34
CA ALA A 52 -9.88 -40.80 -40.45
C ALA A 52 -10.45 -41.42 -39.15
N CYS A 53 -9.73 -42.35 -38.52
CA CYS A 53 -10.07 -42.91 -37.20
C CYS A 53 -10.15 -41.81 -36.14
N ARG A 54 -9.12 -40.97 -36.02
CA ARG A 54 -9.10 -39.86 -35.07
C ARG A 54 -10.23 -38.86 -35.28
N ILE A 55 -10.57 -38.55 -36.54
CA ILE A 55 -11.69 -37.67 -36.85
C ILE A 55 -13.01 -38.32 -36.44
N ARG A 56 -13.19 -39.62 -36.67
CA ARG A 56 -14.38 -40.37 -36.24
C ARG A 56 -14.50 -40.38 -34.71
N ASP A 57 -13.41 -40.66 -34.00
CA ASP A 57 -13.38 -40.67 -32.55
C ASP A 57 -13.65 -39.29 -31.96
N ALA A 58 -13.01 -38.24 -32.51
CA ALA A 58 -13.25 -36.86 -32.09
C ALA A 58 -14.72 -36.45 -32.32
N LYS A 59 -15.31 -36.81 -33.47
CA LYS A 59 -16.75 -36.56 -33.73
C LYS A 59 -17.64 -37.27 -32.71
N LYS A 60 -17.32 -38.52 -32.36
CA LYS A 60 -18.06 -39.29 -31.35
C LYS A 60 -17.95 -38.63 -29.97
N GLN A 61 -16.75 -38.22 -29.57
CA GLN A 61 -16.52 -37.55 -28.28
C GLN A 61 -17.21 -36.20 -28.19
N ILE A 62 -17.16 -35.37 -29.25
CA ILE A 62 -17.86 -34.09 -29.31
C ILE A 62 -19.37 -34.31 -29.14
N LYS A 63 -19.95 -35.26 -29.88
CA LYS A 63 -21.37 -35.59 -29.77
C LYS A 63 -21.74 -36.05 -28.36
N LYS A 64 -20.95 -36.98 -27.79
CA LYS A 64 -21.15 -37.49 -26.43
C LYS A 64 -21.08 -36.38 -25.39
N GLN A 65 -20.08 -35.51 -25.46
CA GLN A 65 -19.92 -34.38 -24.55
C GLN A 65 -21.05 -33.35 -24.70
N THR A 66 -21.51 -33.10 -25.93
CA THR A 66 -22.65 -32.20 -26.16
C THR A 66 -23.96 -32.79 -25.65
N LEU A 67 -24.17 -34.10 -25.79
CA LEU A 67 -25.33 -34.81 -25.23
C LEU A 67 -25.27 -34.82 -23.70
N ARG A 68 -24.11 -35.04 -23.10
CA ARG A 68 -23.91 -34.92 -21.65
C ARG A 68 -24.28 -33.53 -21.17
N ARG A 69 -23.77 -32.49 -21.83
CA ARG A 69 -24.14 -31.10 -21.49
C ARG A 69 -25.63 -30.89 -21.62
N LEU A 70 -26.25 -31.40 -22.68
CA LEU A 70 -27.69 -31.29 -22.91
C LEU A 70 -28.53 -31.98 -21.81
N ALA A 71 -28.09 -33.15 -21.34
CA ALA A 71 -28.77 -33.94 -20.31
C ALA A 71 -28.72 -33.29 -18.92
N PHE A 72 -27.58 -32.68 -18.56
CA PHE A 72 -27.32 -32.21 -17.19
C PHE A 72 -27.33 -30.69 -17.03
N ASP A 73 -27.41 -29.92 -18.13
CA ASP A 73 -27.48 -28.45 -18.09
C ASP A 73 -28.96 -28.00 -18.09
N PRO A 74 -29.46 -27.36 -17.01
CA PRO A 74 -30.87 -27.01 -16.89
C PRO A 74 -31.31 -25.93 -17.90
N ASP A 75 -30.37 -25.14 -18.41
CA ASP A 75 -30.62 -24.01 -19.34
C ASP A 75 -30.51 -24.42 -20.83
N SER A 76 -30.41 -25.72 -21.08
CA SER A 76 -30.15 -26.27 -22.42
C SER A 76 -31.33 -26.17 -23.41
N GLY A 77 -32.52 -25.80 -22.91
CA GLY A 77 -33.73 -25.60 -23.71
C GLY A 77 -34.42 -26.90 -24.13
N VAL A 78 -34.04 -28.04 -23.54
CA VAL A 78 -34.69 -29.34 -23.76
C VAL A 78 -35.86 -29.53 -22.80
N PRO A 79 -37.03 -30.01 -23.28
CA PRO A 79 -38.16 -30.38 -22.44
C PRO A 79 -37.76 -31.38 -21.36
N ASP A 80 -38.27 -31.20 -20.15
CA ASP A 80 -37.88 -32.05 -19.00
C ASP A 80 -38.18 -33.53 -19.25
N ASP A 81 -39.27 -33.85 -19.95
CA ASP A 81 -39.68 -35.21 -20.33
C ASP A 81 -38.64 -35.93 -21.22
N CYS A 82 -37.83 -35.18 -21.99
CA CYS A 82 -36.79 -35.74 -22.83
C CYS A 82 -35.45 -35.89 -22.10
N ARG A 83 -35.26 -35.26 -20.92
CA ARG A 83 -33.97 -35.22 -20.24
C ARG A 83 -33.59 -36.56 -19.63
N ASP A 84 -34.56 -37.27 -19.06
CA ASP A 84 -34.32 -38.55 -18.38
C ASP A 84 -33.82 -39.64 -19.35
N PRO A 85 -34.45 -39.89 -20.53
CA PRO A 85 -33.93 -40.83 -21.51
C PRO A 85 -32.53 -40.43 -22.03
N ILE A 86 -32.27 -39.14 -22.22
CA ILE A 86 -30.94 -38.66 -22.68
C ILE A 86 -29.89 -38.86 -21.59
N ALA A 87 -30.23 -38.62 -20.32
CA ALA A 87 -29.33 -38.83 -19.20
C ALA A 87 -28.96 -40.32 -19.06
N ILE A 88 -29.94 -41.22 -19.16
CA ILE A 88 -29.72 -42.67 -19.11
C ILE A 88 -28.81 -43.12 -20.26
N ILE A 89 -29.09 -42.68 -21.50
CA ILE A 89 -28.30 -43.05 -22.68
C ILE A 89 -26.89 -42.45 -22.64
N THR A 90 -26.73 -41.20 -22.17
CA THR A 90 -25.40 -40.59 -22.04
C THR A 90 -24.54 -41.32 -21.01
N LEU A 91 -25.12 -41.70 -19.87
CA LEU A 91 -24.45 -42.50 -18.85
C LEU A 91 -24.10 -43.92 -19.36
N TYR A 92 -24.99 -44.54 -20.14
CA TYR A 92 -24.72 -45.83 -20.79
C TYR A 92 -23.55 -45.72 -21.79
N LEU A 93 -23.55 -44.69 -22.65
CA LEU A 93 -22.45 -44.41 -23.58
C LEU A 93 -21.14 -44.03 -22.87
N GLU A 94 -21.20 -43.58 -21.62
CA GLU A 94 -20.04 -43.30 -20.76
C GLU A 94 -19.46 -44.54 -20.11
N THR A 95 -20.32 -45.41 -19.61
CA THR A 95 -19.96 -46.61 -18.84
C THR A 95 -19.50 -47.75 -19.74
N SER A 96 -19.97 -47.81 -20.99
CA SER A 96 -19.66 -48.89 -21.94
C SER A 96 -18.85 -48.41 -23.16
N PRO A 97 -17.58 -47.99 -23.01
CA PRO A 97 -16.74 -47.58 -24.13
C PRO A 97 -16.30 -48.76 -25.03
N GLU A 98 -16.23 -49.98 -24.48
CA GLU A 98 -15.67 -51.19 -25.13
C GLU A 98 -16.66 -51.92 -26.05
N LEU A 99 -17.97 -51.81 -25.83
CA LEU A 99 -18.99 -52.49 -26.67
C LEU A 99 -19.17 -51.92 -28.08
N LEU A 100 -18.51 -50.80 -28.38
CA LEU A 100 -18.47 -50.21 -29.72
C LEU A 100 -17.19 -50.57 -30.48
N GLN A 101 -16.31 -51.38 -29.89
CA GLN A 101 -15.23 -52.08 -30.57
C GLN A 101 -15.73 -53.51 -30.82
N LEU A 102 -16.32 -53.73 -32.00
CA LEU A 102 -16.69 -55.06 -32.44
C LEU A 102 -15.43 -55.88 -32.63
N ASP A 103 -15.30 -57.00 -31.91
CA ASP A 103 -15.07 -58.36 -32.45
C ASP A 103 -14.93 -59.37 -31.29
N ASP A 104 -15.82 -60.36 -31.29
CA ASP A 104 -15.83 -61.65 -30.58
C ASP A 104 -15.92 -61.74 -29.03
N ASP A 105 -16.88 -62.58 -28.60
CA ASP A 105 -16.89 -63.49 -27.43
C ASP A 105 -17.50 -63.10 -26.06
N SER A 106 -18.13 -61.93 -25.87
CA SER A 106 -18.91 -61.68 -24.62
C SER A 106 -20.29 -61.07 -24.88
N HIS A 107 -21.16 -61.83 -25.54
CA HIS A 107 -22.47 -61.36 -26.01
C HIS A 107 -23.57 -61.29 -24.92
N ASP A 108 -23.43 -61.97 -23.78
CA ASP A 108 -24.54 -62.14 -22.83
C ASP A 108 -24.85 -60.86 -22.01
N ALA A 109 -23.84 -60.19 -21.45
CA ALA A 109 -24.07 -58.99 -20.63
C ALA A 109 -24.50 -57.76 -21.48
N ALA A 110 -24.08 -57.71 -22.74
CA ALA A 110 -24.39 -56.63 -23.66
C ALA A 110 -25.81 -56.73 -24.23
N THR A 111 -26.30 -57.95 -24.45
CA THR A 111 -27.68 -58.19 -24.91
C THR A 111 -28.68 -57.93 -23.79
N ASP A 112 -28.39 -58.34 -22.55
CA ASP A 112 -29.28 -58.07 -21.40
C ASP A 112 -29.47 -56.57 -21.13
N ALA A 113 -28.39 -55.78 -21.20
CA ALA A 113 -28.46 -54.32 -21.05
C ALA A 113 -29.20 -53.64 -22.22
N GLN A 114 -29.02 -54.14 -23.45
CA GLN A 114 -29.75 -53.62 -24.62
C GLN A 114 -31.25 -53.94 -24.57
N VAL A 115 -31.62 -55.10 -24.03
CA VAL A 115 -33.03 -55.47 -23.80
C VAL A 115 -33.66 -54.60 -22.71
N LEU A 116 -32.90 -54.27 -21.65
CA LEU A 116 -33.38 -53.41 -20.57
C LEU A 116 -33.53 -51.95 -20.99
N LEU A 117 -32.59 -51.41 -21.78
CA LEU A 117 -32.61 -50.02 -22.27
C LEU A 117 -33.42 -49.81 -23.55
N ALA A 118 -33.95 -50.87 -24.18
CA ALA A 118 -34.76 -50.77 -25.40
C ALA A 118 -35.86 -49.68 -25.36
N PRO A 119 -36.69 -49.54 -24.30
CA PRO A 119 -37.70 -48.49 -24.25
C PRO A 119 -37.09 -47.08 -24.23
N ASP A 120 -36.03 -46.86 -23.43
CA ASP A 120 -35.36 -45.56 -23.35
C ASP A 120 -34.68 -45.19 -24.68
N ILE A 121 -34.17 -46.19 -25.41
CA ILE A 121 -33.56 -46.04 -26.73
C ILE A 121 -34.62 -45.63 -27.77
N ASP A 122 -35.78 -46.27 -27.77
CA ASP A 122 -36.89 -45.95 -28.68
C ASP A 122 -37.48 -44.56 -28.39
N ASP A 123 -37.61 -44.19 -27.12
CA ASP A 123 -38.03 -42.86 -26.69
C ASP A 123 -37.00 -41.79 -27.10
N PHE A 124 -35.71 -42.09 -26.99
CA PHE A 124 -34.66 -41.19 -27.47
C PHE A 124 -34.68 -40.99 -28.99
N TYR A 125 -34.88 -42.06 -29.76
CA TYR A 125 -35.01 -41.94 -31.22
C TYR A 125 -36.24 -41.11 -31.62
N SER A 126 -37.34 -41.25 -30.88
CA SER A 126 -38.56 -40.46 -31.08
C SER A 126 -38.35 -38.97 -30.77
N ASN A 127 -37.51 -38.67 -29.78
CA ASN A 127 -37.22 -37.30 -29.34
C ASN A 127 -36.04 -36.64 -30.07
N LEU A 128 -35.30 -37.36 -30.92
CA LEU A 128 -34.13 -36.87 -31.66
C LEU A 128 -34.39 -35.55 -32.45
N PRO A 129 -35.54 -35.35 -33.14
CA PRO A 129 -35.84 -34.11 -33.83
C PRO A 129 -35.90 -32.88 -32.91
N LEU A 130 -36.36 -33.06 -31.67
CA LEU A 130 -36.42 -32.00 -30.66
C LEU A 130 -35.03 -31.63 -30.11
N LEU A 131 -34.07 -32.56 -30.17
CA LEU A 131 -32.69 -32.35 -29.72
C LEU A 131 -31.79 -31.70 -30.79
N ALA A 132 -32.18 -31.75 -32.06
CA ALA A 132 -31.36 -31.22 -33.14
C ALA A 132 -31.10 -29.71 -33.01
N THR A 133 -32.11 -28.93 -32.62
CA THR A 133 -31.99 -27.47 -32.46
C THR A 133 -31.12 -27.06 -31.27
N PRO A 134 -31.29 -27.60 -30.03
CA PRO A 134 -30.40 -27.25 -28.92
C PRO A 134 -28.97 -27.79 -29.11
N LEU A 135 -28.78 -28.98 -29.70
CA LEU A 135 -27.45 -29.48 -30.05
C LEU A 135 -26.71 -28.54 -31.01
N SER A 136 -27.39 -28.08 -32.07
CA SER A 136 -26.82 -27.12 -33.02
C SER A 136 -26.49 -25.78 -32.35
N LYS A 137 -27.34 -25.30 -31.44
CA LYS A 137 -27.09 -24.10 -30.64
C LYS A 137 -25.84 -24.24 -29.78
N VAL A 138 -25.68 -25.34 -29.05
CA VAL A 138 -24.48 -25.59 -28.22
C VAL A 138 -23.21 -25.73 -29.06
N LEU A 139 -23.30 -26.40 -30.22
CA LEU A 139 -22.16 -26.52 -31.14
C LEU A 139 -21.76 -25.17 -31.76
N SER A 140 -22.74 -24.33 -32.09
CA SER A 140 -22.46 -23.00 -32.66
C SER A 140 -21.92 -22.02 -31.61
N THR A 141 -22.40 -22.08 -30.36
CA THR A 141 -21.83 -21.28 -29.27
C THR A 141 -20.38 -21.68 -28.99
N THR A 142 -20.10 -22.97 -28.83
CA THR A 142 -18.72 -23.45 -28.63
C THR A 142 -17.80 -23.08 -29.80
N LEU A 143 -18.27 -23.14 -31.05
CA LEU A 143 -17.51 -22.67 -32.21
C LEU A 143 -17.23 -21.16 -32.15
N ASN A 144 -18.21 -20.36 -31.75
CA ASN A 144 -18.04 -18.93 -31.58
C ASN A 144 -17.06 -18.61 -30.44
N ASP A 145 -17.12 -19.33 -29.32
CA ASP A 145 -16.18 -19.19 -28.20
C ASP A 145 -14.74 -19.56 -28.63
N LEU A 146 -14.56 -20.62 -29.41
CA LEU A 146 -13.24 -20.96 -29.96
C LEU A 146 -12.75 -19.87 -30.93
N ARG A 147 -13.66 -19.25 -31.70
CA ARG A 147 -13.32 -18.15 -32.59
C ARG A 147 -12.95 -16.88 -31.82
N THR A 148 -13.62 -16.58 -30.70
CA THR A 148 -13.23 -15.44 -29.86
C THR A 148 -11.86 -15.68 -29.23
N ILE A 149 -11.60 -16.90 -28.72
CA ILE A 149 -10.29 -17.28 -28.16
C ILE A 149 -9.17 -17.16 -29.21
N ALA A 150 -9.41 -17.63 -30.44
CA ALA A 150 -8.44 -17.51 -31.52
C ALA A 150 -8.15 -16.03 -31.87
N ASN A 151 -9.15 -15.15 -31.80
CA ASN A 151 -9.02 -13.73 -32.14
C ASN A 151 -8.54 -12.84 -30.98
N ALA A 152 -8.56 -13.31 -29.74
CA ALA A 152 -8.32 -12.53 -28.51
C ALA A 152 -6.93 -11.89 -28.34
N GLY A 153 -6.05 -11.96 -29.34
CA GLY A 153 -4.76 -11.26 -29.35
C GLY A 153 -4.45 -10.49 -30.63
N SER A 154 -5.36 -10.44 -31.59
CA SER A 154 -5.18 -9.65 -32.82
C SER A 154 -5.52 -8.16 -32.65
N SER A 155 -6.29 -7.83 -31.61
CA SER A 155 -6.71 -6.45 -31.30
C SER A 155 -5.62 -5.57 -30.69
N ASP A 156 -4.57 -6.16 -30.12
CA ASP A 156 -3.50 -5.42 -29.43
C ASP A 156 -2.37 -4.97 -30.37
N SER A 157 -2.58 -5.06 -31.69
CA SER A 157 -1.72 -4.41 -32.68
C SER A 157 -2.05 -2.92 -32.91
N ALA A 158 -2.98 -2.34 -32.14
CA ALA A 158 -3.08 -0.89 -32.02
C ALA A 158 -1.85 -0.37 -31.24
N GLY A 159 -0.90 0.20 -31.98
CA GLY A 159 0.44 0.52 -31.51
C GLY A 159 0.52 1.37 -30.22
N PRO A 160 1.67 1.35 -29.52
CA PRO A 160 1.90 2.12 -28.33
C PRO A 160 2.15 3.58 -28.73
N GLY A 161 1.09 4.37 -28.81
CA GLY A 161 1.22 5.76 -29.26
C GLY A 161 -0.08 6.54 -29.17
N SER A 162 -0.66 6.68 -27.98
CA SER A 162 -1.56 7.79 -27.66
C SER A 162 -1.61 8.02 -26.16
N THR A 163 -0.61 8.74 -25.68
CA THR A 163 -0.75 9.57 -24.49
C THR A 163 -1.72 10.72 -24.81
N SER A 164 -2.93 10.66 -24.29
CA SER A 164 -3.76 11.86 -24.12
C SER A 164 -4.42 11.82 -22.74
N THR A 165 -4.06 12.84 -21.99
CA THR A 165 -4.47 13.28 -20.65
C THR A 165 -5.97 13.12 -20.31
N PRO A 166 -6.32 12.97 -19.02
CA PRO A 166 -7.70 12.90 -18.56
C PRO A 166 -8.25 14.30 -18.25
N ASN A 167 -9.37 14.69 -18.88
CA ASN A 167 -10.33 15.62 -18.28
C ASN A 167 -11.67 15.64 -19.05
N GLU A 168 -12.76 15.41 -18.30
CA GLU A 168 -14.16 15.85 -18.52
C GLU A 168 -15.09 15.12 -19.53
N PRO A 169 -16.44 15.16 -19.34
CA PRO A 169 -17.29 13.99 -19.13
C PRO A 169 -18.28 13.73 -20.31
N PRO A 170 -19.15 12.68 -20.25
CA PRO A 170 -19.53 11.93 -21.44
C PRO A 170 -20.69 12.59 -22.20
N ARG A 171 -20.45 12.89 -23.48
CA ARG A 171 -21.52 13.18 -24.45
C ARG A 171 -21.67 12.01 -25.40
N THR A 172 -22.73 11.23 -25.16
CA THR A 172 -23.55 10.49 -26.12
C THR A 172 -22.95 10.36 -27.53
N THR A 173 -22.35 9.21 -27.84
CA THR A 173 -22.16 8.78 -29.23
C THR A 173 -22.68 7.35 -29.41
N ARG A 174 -23.99 7.30 -29.63
CA ARG A 174 -24.72 6.16 -30.16
C ARG A 174 -24.34 5.97 -31.64
N ALA A 175 -23.09 5.60 -31.93
CA ALA A 175 -22.63 5.37 -33.30
C ALA A 175 -21.27 4.64 -33.35
N ARG A 176 -21.18 3.41 -32.81
CA ARG A 176 -20.03 2.53 -33.12
C ARG A 176 -20.34 1.03 -33.25
N ASN A 177 -21.61 0.63 -33.26
CA ASN A 177 -22.03 -0.77 -33.40
C ASN A 177 -22.58 -1.14 -34.78
N ARG A 178 -22.22 -0.41 -35.84
CA ARG A 178 -22.69 -0.73 -37.22
C ARG A 178 -21.60 -1.13 -38.21
N GLN A 179 -20.37 -1.34 -37.76
CA GLN A 179 -19.26 -1.79 -38.63
C GLN A 179 -18.76 -3.21 -38.33
N ALA A 180 -19.35 -3.92 -37.36
CA ALA A 180 -18.98 -5.30 -37.04
C ALA A 180 -19.77 -6.35 -37.84
N MET A 181 -20.81 -5.97 -38.58
CA MET A 181 -21.77 -6.93 -39.16
C MET A 181 -21.61 -7.19 -40.68
N LEU A 182 -20.61 -6.61 -41.33
CA LEU A 182 -20.36 -6.79 -42.77
C LEU A 182 -18.92 -7.24 -43.10
N ARG A 183 -18.34 -8.08 -42.23
CA ARG A 183 -17.22 -8.95 -42.64
C ARG A 183 -17.70 -10.39 -42.68
N SER A 184 -18.56 -10.69 -43.65
CA SER A 184 -18.56 -12.00 -44.30
C SER A 184 -17.25 -12.13 -45.10
N VAL A 185 -16.12 -12.22 -44.39
CA VAL A 185 -14.82 -12.49 -44.97
C VAL A 185 -14.68 -14.00 -44.99
N ALA A 186 -14.34 -14.55 -46.15
CA ALA A 186 -14.01 -15.96 -46.37
C ALA A 186 -13.43 -16.58 -45.10
N GLN A 187 -14.15 -17.54 -44.51
CA GLN A 187 -13.81 -18.09 -43.21
C GLN A 187 -12.45 -18.76 -43.32
N VAL A 188 -11.40 -18.07 -42.89
CA VAL A 188 -10.10 -18.68 -42.63
C VAL A 188 -10.37 -19.86 -41.69
N PRO A 189 -9.89 -21.08 -42.02
CA PRO A 189 -10.19 -22.24 -41.21
C PRO A 189 -9.70 -21.98 -39.78
N LEU A 190 -10.59 -22.19 -38.80
CA LEU A 190 -10.33 -21.92 -37.38
C LEU A 190 -9.04 -22.61 -36.89
N ALA A 191 -8.71 -23.77 -37.46
CA ALA A 191 -7.45 -24.47 -37.24
C ALA A 191 -6.23 -23.58 -37.52
N SER A 192 -6.17 -22.90 -38.67
CA SER A 192 -5.05 -22.03 -39.02
C SER A 192 -4.93 -20.81 -38.09
N GLN A 193 -6.05 -20.20 -37.71
CA GLN A 193 -6.06 -19.08 -36.75
C GLN A 193 -5.54 -19.50 -35.38
N LEU A 194 -5.96 -20.68 -34.92
CA LEU A 194 -5.54 -21.23 -33.64
C LEU A 194 -4.06 -21.64 -33.68
N GLU A 195 -3.59 -22.22 -34.79
CA GLU A 195 -2.17 -22.51 -35.01
C GLU A 195 -1.30 -21.25 -35.03
N ASP A 196 -1.73 -20.21 -35.75
CA ASP A 196 -1.05 -18.90 -35.77
C ASP A 196 -0.99 -18.31 -34.36
N ARG A 197 -2.09 -18.39 -33.59
CA ARG A 197 -2.14 -17.92 -32.21
C ARG A 197 -1.20 -18.71 -31.30
N ILE A 198 -1.22 -20.04 -31.37
CA ILE A 198 -0.28 -20.90 -30.61
C ILE A 198 1.16 -20.54 -30.96
N ARG A 199 1.48 -20.34 -32.26
CA ARG A 199 2.81 -19.91 -32.69
C ARG A 199 3.20 -18.56 -32.09
N SER A 200 2.29 -17.57 -32.10
CA SER A 200 2.54 -16.26 -31.47
C SER A 200 2.74 -16.36 -29.95
N LEU A 201 1.93 -17.15 -29.24
CA LEU A 201 2.05 -17.34 -27.80
C LEU A 201 3.36 -18.04 -27.43
N ARG A 202 3.76 -19.04 -28.22
CA ARG A 202 5.06 -19.70 -28.06
C ARG A 202 6.21 -18.72 -28.33
N HIS A 203 6.09 -17.84 -29.31
CA HIS A 203 7.09 -16.80 -29.55
C HIS A 203 7.23 -15.90 -28.31
N ILE A 204 6.13 -15.33 -27.82
CA ILE A 204 6.13 -14.46 -26.63
C ILE A 204 6.74 -15.19 -25.41
N GLN A 205 6.38 -16.45 -25.19
CA GLN A 205 6.88 -17.26 -24.08
C GLN A 205 8.39 -17.56 -24.16
N LEU A 206 8.91 -17.83 -25.36
CA LEU A 206 10.29 -18.26 -25.54
C LEU A 206 11.27 -17.09 -25.75
N THR A 207 10.83 -15.98 -26.34
CA THR A 207 11.73 -14.88 -26.73
C THR A 207 11.45 -13.62 -25.91
N GLU A 208 10.22 -13.13 -25.90
CA GLU A 208 9.89 -11.81 -25.35
C GLU A 208 9.92 -11.80 -23.82
N LEU A 209 9.31 -12.80 -23.16
CA LEU A 209 9.25 -12.86 -21.70
C LEU A 209 10.66 -13.05 -21.08
N PRO A 210 11.50 -13.98 -21.57
CA PRO A 210 12.87 -14.08 -21.07
C PRO A 210 13.67 -12.80 -21.32
N ALA A 211 13.56 -12.16 -22.49
CA ALA A 211 14.26 -10.92 -22.78
C ALA A 211 13.77 -9.75 -21.90
N ALA A 212 12.48 -9.65 -21.62
CA ALA A 212 11.95 -8.65 -20.69
C ALA A 212 12.46 -8.90 -19.27
N ARG A 213 12.52 -10.17 -18.84
CA ARG A 213 13.05 -10.55 -17.54
C ARG A 213 14.54 -10.24 -17.40
N THR A 214 15.36 -10.49 -18.43
CA THR A 214 16.79 -10.14 -18.39
C THR A 214 16.99 -8.63 -18.37
N ARG A 215 16.21 -7.85 -19.15
CA ARG A 215 16.23 -6.39 -19.08
C ARG A 215 15.86 -5.86 -17.70
N MET A 216 14.81 -6.39 -17.09
CA MET A 216 14.40 -6.02 -15.73
C MET A 216 15.47 -6.38 -14.68
N ALA A 217 16.13 -7.52 -14.82
CA ALA A 217 17.22 -7.90 -13.92
C ALA A 217 18.43 -6.96 -14.08
N ALA A 218 18.77 -6.57 -15.31
CA ALA A 218 19.85 -5.62 -15.59
C ALA A 218 19.57 -4.23 -15.00
N THR A 219 18.36 -3.69 -15.20
CA THR A 219 17.99 -2.39 -14.63
C THR A 219 17.94 -2.44 -13.10
N ALA A 220 17.46 -3.53 -12.50
CA ALA A 220 17.51 -3.71 -11.05
C ALA A 220 18.96 -3.73 -10.51
N ALA A 221 19.89 -4.38 -11.22
CA ALA A 221 21.30 -4.38 -10.86
C ALA A 221 21.93 -2.98 -10.96
N GLU A 222 21.59 -2.21 -12.00
CA GLU A 222 22.03 -0.80 -12.13
C GLU A 222 21.50 0.08 -10.99
N VAL A 223 20.24 -0.08 -10.61
CA VAL A 223 19.65 0.64 -9.47
C VAL A 223 20.35 0.28 -8.15
N LEU A 224 20.69 -0.99 -7.95
CA LEU A 224 21.44 -1.40 -6.76
C LEU A 224 22.87 -0.85 -6.77
N ALA A 225 23.54 -0.82 -7.93
CA ALA A 225 24.88 -0.25 -8.07
C ALA A 225 24.89 1.26 -7.80
N THR A 226 23.93 2.00 -8.35
CA THR A 226 23.78 3.44 -8.08
C THR A 226 23.46 3.72 -6.62
N ARG A 227 22.61 2.90 -5.98
CA ARG A 227 22.33 2.99 -4.54
C ARG A 227 23.60 2.76 -3.70
N ALA A 228 24.42 1.78 -4.04
CA ALA A 228 25.69 1.53 -3.34
C ALA A 228 26.62 2.75 -3.45
N ALA A 229 26.79 3.30 -4.65
CA ALA A 229 27.63 4.49 -4.87
C ALA A 229 27.14 5.72 -4.08
N VAL A 230 25.82 5.92 -3.99
CA VAL A 230 25.24 7.00 -3.16
C VAL A 230 25.55 6.77 -1.69
N LEU A 231 25.35 5.55 -1.18
CA LEU A 231 25.65 5.22 0.23
C LEU A 231 27.13 5.46 0.56
N GLU A 232 28.05 5.00 -0.29
CA GLU A 232 29.48 5.27 -0.13
C GLU A 232 29.78 6.77 -0.04
N ARG A 233 29.21 7.56 -0.97
CA ARG A 233 29.41 9.01 -0.98
C ARG A 233 28.83 9.69 0.27
N THR A 234 27.69 9.21 0.77
CA THR A 234 27.12 9.72 2.03
C THR A 234 27.99 9.38 3.24
N VAL A 235 28.55 8.17 3.31
CA VAL A 235 29.47 7.77 4.38
C VAL A 235 30.72 8.64 4.33
N MET A 236 31.34 8.83 3.16
CA MET A 236 32.49 9.72 3.01
C MET A 236 32.20 11.17 3.44
N LEU A 237 31.00 11.69 3.13
CA LEU A 237 30.60 13.03 3.56
C LEU A 237 30.39 13.09 5.08
N LEU A 238 29.79 12.08 5.70
CA LEU A 238 29.64 12.01 7.16
C LEU A 238 31.00 11.92 7.85
N GLU A 239 31.91 11.09 7.34
CA GLU A 239 33.27 11.00 7.84
C GLU A 239 33.99 12.34 7.75
N ARG A 240 33.87 13.06 6.63
CA ARG A 240 34.50 14.37 6.47
C ARG A 240 33.84 15.46 7.30
N ALA A 241 32.52 15.49 7.42
CA ALA A 241 31.79 16.57 8.08
C ALA A 241 31.68 16.39 9.60
N LYS A 242 31.43 15.16 10.08
CA LYS A 242 31.27 14.86 11.51
C LYS A 242 32.57 14.40 12.15
N HIS A 243 33.36 13.58 11.45
CA HIS A 243 34.59 12.98 11.97
C HIS A 243 35.88 13.60 11.40
N GLY A 244 35.74 14.59 10.52
CA GLY A 244 36.87 15.21 9.83
C GLY A 244 37.77 15.99 10.77
N ALA A 245 39.01 16.22 10.32
CA ALA A 245 39.98 17.01 11.05
C ALA A 245 39.46 18.41 11.43
N MET A 246 38.68 19.05 10.54
CA MET A 246 38.07 20.37 10.81
C MET A 246 37.02 20.33 11.93
N ALA A 247 36.15 19.32 11.95
CA ALA A 247 35.16 19.16 13.03
C ALA A 247 35.83 18.84 14.37
N ARG A 248 36.86 17.97 14.36
CA ARG A 248 37.67 17.67 15.54
C ARG A 248 38.47 18.89 16.02
N ALA A 249 39.04 19.68 15.13
CA ALA A 249 39.76 20.90 15.46
C ALA A 249 38.82 21.99 16.02
N ALA A 250 37.63 22.16 15.43
CA ALA A 250 36.62 23.08 15.95
C ALA A 250 36.16 22.67 17.36
N LYS A 251 35.92 21.37 17.59
CA LYS A 251 35.59 20.84 18.92
C LYS A 251 36.73 21.09 19.91
N ALA A 252 37.96 20.71 19.57
CA ALA A 252 39.12 20.92 20.43
C ALA A 252 39.34 22.41 20.75
N LYS A 253 39.10 23.31 19.79
CA LYS A 253 39.16 24.76 20.01
C LYS A 253 38.04 25.23 20.96
N ALA A 254 36.82 24.73 20.81
CA ALA A 254 35.73 25.05 21.72
C ALA A 254 36.02 24.55 23.15
N ASP A 255 36.49 23.32 23.29
CA ASP A 255 36.87 22.73 24.59
C ASP A 255 38.03 23.53 25.24
N HIS A 256 39.01 23.97 24.45
CA HIS A 256 40.08 24.85 24.92
C HIS A 256 39.55 26.22 25.39
N LEU A 257 38.69 26.86 24.60
CA LEU A 257 38.10 28.15 24.98
C LEU A 257 37.23 28.03 26.24
N LEU A 258 36.53 26.91 26.41
CA LEU A 258 35.78 26.61 27.63
C LEU A 258 36.70 26.48 28.84
N ALA A 259 37.80 25.73 28.73
CA ALA A 259 38.78 25.62 29.80
C ALA A 259 39.43 26.97 30.15
N VAL A 260 39.70 27.80 29.14
CA VAL A 260 40.20 29.18 29.35
C VAL A 260 39.16 30.03 30.06
N ALA A 261 37.88 29.98 29.66
CA ALA A 261 36.80 30.72 30.29
C ALA A 261 36.61 30.32 31.75
N GLN A 262 36.60 29.02 32.06
CA GLN A 262 36.56 28.49 33.42
C GLN A 262 37.77 28.94 34.24
N GLY A 263 38.97 28.95 33.63
CA GLY A 263 40.18 29.45 34.29
C GLY A 263 40.11 30.94 34.61
N ILE A 264 39.55 31.75 33.71
CA ILE A 264 39.33 33.19 33.93
C ILE A 264 38.27 33.41 35.01
N GLU A 265 37.16 32.67 34.97
CA GLU A 265 36.11 32.74 36.00
C GLU A 265 36.67 32.38 37.39
N GLY A 266 37.49 31.33 37.47
CA GLY A 266 38.20 30.97 38.70
C GLY A 266 39.11 32.10 39.20
N LYS A 267 39.90 32.72 38.32
CA LYS A 267 40.74 33.88 38.67
C LYS A 267 39.90 35.08 39.13
N LEU A 268 38.80 35.38 38.45
CA LEU A 268 37.90 36.47 38.83
C LEU A 268 37.28 36.21 40.21
N ASN A 269 36.87 34.98 40.49
CA ASN A 269 36.34 34.60 41.80
C ASN A 269 37.39 34.75 42.90
N LEU A 270 38.66 34.38 42.65
CA LEU A 270 39.75 34.64 43.60
C LEU A 270 39.94 36.13 43.83
N THR A 271 40.05 36.94 42.76
CA THR A 271 40.20 38.39 42.91
C THR A 271 39.02 39.04 43.64
N LYS A 272 37.81 38.53 43.45
CA LYS A 272 36.63 38.97 44.19
C LYS A 272 36.78 38.66 45.67
N LEU A 273 37.20 37.46 46.03
CA LEU A 273 37.42 37.08 47.43
C LEU A 273 38.57 37.89 48.05
N ASP A 274 39.65 38.14 47.31
CA ASP A 274 40.76 38.97 47.75
C ASP A 274 40.28 40.41 48.05
N ILE A 275 39.52 41.02 47.12
CA ILE A 275 38.94 42.35 47.33
C ILE A 275 37.99 42.35 48.53
N LEU A 276 37.12 41.34 48.66
CA LEU A 276 36.23 41.23 49.83
C LEU A 276 37.02 41.09 51.13
N ALA A 277 38.13 40.35 51.14
CA ALA A 277 39.02 40.26 52.29
C ALA A 277 39.69 41.60 52.63
N THR A 278 40.03 42.40 51.61
CA THR A 278 40.59 43.76 51.84
C THR A 278 39.55 44.76 52.36
N ILE A 279 38.29 44.65 51.93
CA ILE A 279 37.21 45.57 52.35
C ILE A 279 36.65 45.16 53.72
N HIS A 280 36.43 43.85 53.93
CA HIS A 280 35.93 43.29 55.17
C HIS A 280 37.08 42.86 56.07
N THR A 281 37.85 43.85 56.53
CA THR A 281 38.77 43.63 57.65
C THR A 281 37.98 43.26 58.91
N PRO A 282 38.56 42.48 59.83
CA PRO A 282 37.85 42.09 61.07
C PRO A 282 37.39 43.31 61.87
N GLU A 283 38.15 44.40 61.83
CA GLU A 283 37.78 45.69 62.45
C GLU A 283 36.51 46.30 61.84
N VAL A 284 36.35 46.24 60.52
CA VAL A 284 35.15 46.74 59.83
C VAL A 284 33.95 45.85 60.13
N VAL A 285 34.14 44.53 60.19
CA VAL A 285 33.06 43.60 60.57
C VAL A 285 32.62 43.85 62.01
N ASP A 286 33.56 44.02 62.95
CA ASP A 286 33.26 44.36 64.35
C ASP A 286 32.56 45.71 64.48
N ALA A 287 32.99 46.73 63.71
CA ALA A 287 32.35 48.04 63.69
C ALA A 287 30.92 47.97 63.14
N LEU A 288 30.69 47.21 62.06
CA LEU A 288 29.35 46.98 61.51
C LEU A 288 28.46 46.23 62.50
N GLN A 289 29.00 45.23 63.21
CA GLN A 289 28.26 44.50 64.24
C GLN A 289 27.86 45.41 65.40
N ARG A 290 28.76 46.28 65.87
CA ARG A 290 28.45 47.29 66.88
C ARG A 290 27.40 48.29 66.40
N TYR A 291 27.48 48.73 65.14
CA TYR A 291 26.47 49.61 64.55
C TYR A 291 25.10 48.94 64.47
N TYR A 292 25.05 47.66 64.09
CA TYR A 292 23.82 46.88 64.08
C TYR A 292 23.19 46.75 65.47
N GLN A 293 24.00 46.40 66.49
CA GLN A 293 23.56 46.36 67.89
C GLN A 293 23.07 47.73 68.36
N HIS A 294 23.77 48.81 68.03
CA HIS A 294 23.32 50.16 68.32
C HIS A 294 21.97 50.46 67.66
N LEU A 295 21.79 50.11 66.39
CA LEU A 295 20.54 50.33 65.67
C LEU A 295 19.38 49.56 66.30
N GLN A 296 19.60 48.30 66.71
CA GLN A 296 18.63 47.50 67.44
C GLN A 296 18.24 48.16 68.77
N ASN A 297 19.23 48.54 69.58
CA ASN A 297 18.99 49.24 70.84
C ASN A 297 18.23 50.56 70.64
N THR A 298 18.55 51.32 69.58
CA THR A 298 17.80 52.55 69.26
C THR A 298 16.37 52.24 68.83
N ARG A 299 16.14 51.16 68.08
CA ARG A 299 14.80 50.74 67.69
C ARG A 299 13.98 50.33 68.90
N GLU A 300 14.54 49.51 69.77
CA GLU A 300 13.90 49.09 71.03
C GLU A 300 13.55 50.31 71.89
N ARG A 301 14.48 51.26 72.07
CA ARG A 301 14.20 52.52 72.78
C ARG A 301 13.10 53.36 72.15
N LEU A 302 13.01 53.40 70.82
CA LEU A 302 11.95 54.12 70.11
C LEU A 302 10.61 53.37 70.22
N GLU A 303 10.62 52.05 70.22
CA GLU A 303 9.45 51.20 70.47
C GLU A 303 8.94 51.38 71.91
N GLU A 304 9.84 51.40 72.90
CA GLU A 304 9.54 51.73 74.30
C GLU A 304 8.96 53.14 74.42
N ARG A 305 9.61 54.17 73.85
CA ARG A 305 9.08 55.54 73.85
C ARG A 305 7.73 55.66 73.15
N ARG A 306 7.53 54.89 72.08
CA ARG A 306 6.24 54.82 71.39
C ARG A 306 5.20 54.16 72.28
N ALA A 307 5.55 53.08 72.99
CA ALA A 307 4.65 52.40 73.91
C ALA A 307 4.25 53.33 75.06
N THR A 308 5.21 54.02 75.70
CA THR A 308 4.92 54.99 76.76
C THR A 308 4.07 56.15 76.25
N ALA A 309 4.38 56.72 75.07
CA ALA A 309 3.57 57.80 74.50
C ALA A 309 2.14 57.33 74.13
N LEU A 310 1.98 56.07 73.70
CA LEU A 310 0.66 55.48 73.46
C LEU A 310 -0.09 55.21 74.77
N GLU A 311 0.59 54.80 75.83
CA GLU A 311 0.01 54.68 77.17
C GLU A 311 -0.44 56.04 77.69
N GLU A 312 0.40 57.09 77.59
CA GLU A 312 0.02 58.47 77.92
C GLU A 312 -1.19 58.92 77.10
N LEU A 313 -1.21 58.69 75.77
CA LEU A 313 -2.37 59.01 74.93
C LEU A 313 -3.62 58.23 75.32
N LYS A 314 -3.50 56.94 75.66
CA LYS A 314 -4.62 56.15 76.19
C LYS A 314 -5.09 56.69 77.53
N ASP A 315 -4.19 57.14 78.41
CA ASP A 315 -4.55 57.79 79.67
C ASP A 315 -5.28 59.12 79.40
N TYR A 316 -4.86 59.90 78.40
CA TYR A 316 -5.59 61.08 77.96
C TYR A 316 -6.98 60.73 77.39
N GLU A 317 -7.11 59.71 76.54
CA GLU A 317 -8.38 59.24 75.96
C GLU A 317 -9.31 58.68 77.05
N ASN A 318 -8.80 57.85 77.96
CA ASN A 318 -9.54 57.36 79.11
C ASN A 318 -9.96 58.50 80.06
N ASN A 319 -9.19 59.59 80.15
CA ASN A 319 -9.60 60.80 80.88
C ASN A 319 -10.66 61.63 80.13
N ILE A 320 -10.83 61.42 78.83
CA ILE A 320 -11.88 62.05 78.00
C ILE A 320 -13.18 61.22 78.07
N ASP A 321 -13.08 59.89 77.97
CA ASP A 321 -14.23 58.97 77.90
C ASP A 321 -14.64 58.35 79.26
N GLY A 322 -13.75 58.33 80.25
CA GLY A 322 -14.02 57.93 81.63
C GLY A 322 -14.53 59.09 82.48
N ALA A 323 -15.55 58.85 83.29
CA ALA A 323 -16.23 59.82 84.17
C ALA A 323 -15.37 60.39 85.32
N VAL A 324 -14.04 60.39 85.20
CA VAL A 324 -13.09 60.88 86.22
C VAL A 324 -12.41 62.16 85.73
N ARG A 325 -12.32 63.11 86.65
CA ARG A 325 -11.99 64.52 86.50
C ARG A 325 -10.56 64.77 86.00
N GLY A 326 -10.34 64.72 84.68
CA GLY A 326 -9.06 65.07 84.06
C GLY A 326 -8.85 66.60 83.90
N PRO A 327 -7.59 67.09 83.98
CA PRO A 327 -7.27 68.53 83.93
C PRO A 327 -7.67 69.21 82.61
N MET A 328 -7.72 68.47 81.50
CA MET A 328 -8.10 69.02 80.18
C MET A 328 -9.61 69.29 80.06
N LYS A 329 -10.46 68.52 80.76
CA LYS A 329 -11.90 68.79 80.86
C LYS A 329 -12.17 69.99 81.75
N GLU A 330 -11.36 70.21 82.78
CA GLU A 330 -11.41 71.41 83.61
C GLU A 330 -10.99 72.66 82.85
N LEU A 331 -9.89 72.59 82.08
CA LEU A 331 -9.48 73.64 81.15
C LEU A 331 -10.54 73.91 80.08
N ALA A 332 -11.10 72.88 79.44
CA ALA A 332 -12.15 73.06 78.44
C ALA A 332 -13.42 73.69 79.03
N ARG A 333 -13.79 73.33 80.26
CA ARG A 333 -14.89 73.97 80.99
C ARG A 333 -14.58 75.43 81.33
N GLN A 334 -13.37 75.72 81.82
CA GLN A 334 -12.92 77.09 82.13
C GLN A 334 -12.89 77.96 80.87
N TYR A 335 -12.42 77.44 79.74
CA TYR A 335 -12.47 78.13 78.45
C TYR A 335 -13.90 78.33 77.96
N GLY A 336 -14.78 77.34 78.13
CA GLY A 336 -16.20 77.47 77.80
C GLY A 336 -16.90 78.56 78.63
N SER A 337 -16.64 78.62 79.94
CA SER A 337 -17.15 79.70 80.79
C SER A 337 -16.57 81.06 80.40
N LEU A 338 -15.27 81.14 80.07
CA LEU A 338 -14.67 82.39 79.60
C LEU A 338 -15.27 82.86 78.27
N ILE A 339 -15.62 81.96 77.36
CA ILE A 339 -16.28 82.30 76.10
C ILE A 339 -17.69 82.84 76.37
N GLN A 340 -18.45 82.21 77.28
CA GLN A 340 -19.77 82.71 77.67
C GLN A 340 -19.66 84.10 78.31
N GLU A 341 -18.70 84.31 79.22
CA GLU A 341 -18.44 85.63 79.80
C GLU A 341 -18.06 86.67 78.74
N VAL A 342 -17.26 86.30 77.73
CA VAL A 342 -16.91 87.20 76.60
C VAL A 342 -18.13 87.49 75.72
N GLU A 343 -18.99 86.51 75.45
CA GLU A 343 -20.24 86.71 74.71
C GLU A 343 -21.23 87.60 75.50
N ASP A 344 -21.36 87.40 76.81
CA ASP A 344 -22.19 88.24 77.68
C ASP A 344 -21.69 89.69 77.70
N VAL A 345 -20.38 89.91 77.86
CA VAL A 345 -19.78 91.25 77.77
C VAL A 345 -19.98 91.86 76.38
N ARG A 346 -19.89 91.06 75.31
CA ARG A 346 -20.16 91.54 73.94
C ARG A 346 -21.63 91.94 73.78
N MET A 347 -22.56 91.17 74.31
CA MET A 347 -23.99 91.47 74.34
C MET A 347 -24.30 92.74 75.16
N GLU A 348 -23.59 92.98 76.27
CA GLU A 348 -23.70 94.23 77.03
C GLU A 348 -23.18 95.45 76.25
N ILE A 349 -22.07 95.31 75.50
CA ILE A 349 -21.56 96.37 74.62
C ILE A 349 -22.55 96.67 73.48
N GLU A 350 -23.19 95.66 72.90
CA GLU A 350 -24.22 95.85 71.84
C GLU A 350 -25.50 96.52 72.39
N ARG A 351 -25.83 96.36 73.68
CA ARG A 351 -26.95 97.07 74.34
C ARG A 351 -26.65 98.55 74.66
N LEU A 352 -25.39 98.96 74.75
CA LEU A 352 -24.98 100.34 75.06
C LEU A 352 -24.89 101.26 73.82
N HIS A 353 -25.42 100.84 72.66
CA HIS A 353 -25.41 101.59 71.39
C HIS A 353 -26.80 101.96 70.83
N VAL A 354 -27.80 102.23 71.69
CA VAL A 354 -29.08 102.90 71.32
C VAL A 354 -29.20 104.25 72.00
#